data_AF-A0A6S6TRT8-F1
#
_entry.id   AF-A0A6S6TRT8-F1
#
_cell.length_a   1.000
_cell.length_b   1.000
_cell.length_c   1.000
_cell.angle_alpha   90.00
_cell.angle_beta   90.00
_cell.angle_gamma   90.00
#
_symmetry.space_group_name_H-M   'P 1'
#
loop_
_entity.id
_entity.type
_entity.pdbx_description
1 polymer ?
#
loop_
_entity_poly.entity_id
_entity_poly.type
_entity_poly.pdbx_seq_one_letter_code
_entity_poly.pdbx_strand_id
1 'polypeptide(L)'
;MSELHPAIGKMLEKYDLSTADKTYEALREILQEIVLLGLYRAGFFNEAVFYGGTALRILYGLDRFSEDLDFSLIEPNKEFDLGV
;
A
#
# COMPACT_ATOMS: atom_id res chain seq x y z
N MET A 1 -8.79 -15.85 19.91
CA MET A 1 -8.25 -14.71 19.17
C MET A 1 -7.01 -15.22 18.47
N SER A 2 -6.95 -15.23 17.14
CA SER A 2 -5.74 -15.68 16.44
C SER A 2 -4.59 -14.74 16.80
N GLU A 3 -3.41 -15.30 17.07
CA GLU A 3 -2.23 -14.49 17.31
C GLU A 3 -1.92 -13.63 16.06
N LEU A 4 -1.49 -12.39 16.31
CA LEU A 4 -1.06 -11.46 15.27
C LEU A 4 0.14 -12.06 14.52
N HIS A 5 0.10 -12.06 13.19
CA HIS A 5 1.22 -12.55 12.40
C HIS A 5 2.51 -11.74 12.70
N PRO A 6 3.67 -12.37 12.98
CA PRO A 6 4.86 -11.66 13.43
C PRO A 6 5.34 -10.54 12.50
N ALA A 7 5.18 -10.72 11.18
CA ALA A 7 5.53 -9.69 10.20
C ALA A 7 4.68 -8.42 10.36
N ILE A 8 3.38 -8.57 10.65
CA ILE A 8 2.48 -7.43 10.88
C ILE A 8 2.86 -6.74 12.18
N GLY A 9 3.17 -7.51 13.23
CA GLY A 9 3.70 -6.97 14.49
C GLY A 9 4.93 -6.09 14.26
N LYS A 10 5.89 -6.56 13.47
CA LYS A 10 7.09 -5.79 13.11
C LYS A 10 6.80 -4.54 12.28
N MET A 11 5.82 -4.59 11.38
CA MET A 11 5.43 -3.41 10.58
C MET A 11 4.77 -2.34 11.45
N LEU A 12 3.98 -2.75 12.45
CA LEU A 12 3.31 -1.86 13.39
C LEU A 12 4.28 -1.06 14.28
N GLU A 13 5.51 -1.54 14.51
CA GLU A 13 6.54 -0.83 15.30
C GLU A 13 6.87 0.57 14.75
N LYS A 14 6.54 0.86 13.49
CA LYS A 14 6.78 2.16 12.85
C LYS A 14 5.72 3.22 13.18
N TYR A 15 4.58 2.82 13.75
CA TYR A 15 3.40 3.66 13.88
C TYR A 15 3.11 4.03 15.34
N ASP A 16 2.43 5.16 15.53
CA ASP A 16 1.85 5.52 16.81
C ASP A 16 0.55 4.73 17.01
N LEU A 17 0.50 3.90 18.06
CA LEU A 17 -0.66 3.06 18.39
C LEU A 17 -1.41 3.56 19.63
N SER A 18 -1.22 4.82 20.01
CA SER A 18 -1.79 5.42 21.23
C SER A 18 -3.32 5.48 21.27
N THR A 19 -3.97 5.40 20.11
CA THR A 19 -5.44 5.40 20.00
C THR A 19 -5.92 4.31 19.04
N ALA A 20 -7.19 3.93 19.17
CA ALA A 20 -7.85 3.00 18.26
C ALA A 20 -7.83 3.52 16.80
N ASP A 21 -8.05 4.82 16.60
CA ASP A 21 -8.04 5.45 15.28
C ASP A 21 -6.65 5.38 14.62
N LYS A 22 -5.59 5.71 15.37
CA LYS A 22 -4.21 5.63 14.84
C LYS A 22 -3.80 4.18 14.55
N THR A 23 -4.24 3.24 15.40
CA THR A 23 -4.03 1.80 15.16
C THR A 23 -4.75 1.35 13.88
N TYR A 24 -5.97 1.83 13.67
CA TYR A 24 -6.76 1.54 12.47
C TYR A 24 -6.09 2.09 11.21
N GLU A 25 -5.60 3.33 11.23
CA GLU A 25 -4.84 3.93 10.12
C GLU A 25 -3.54 3.16 9.83
N ALA A 26 -2.79 2.76 10.87
CA ALA A 26 -1.58 1.95 10.72
C ALA A 26 -1.86 0.61 10.02
N LEU A 27 -2.93 -0.08 10.42
CA LEU A 27 -3.33 -1.34 9.80
C LEU A 27 -3.74 -1.17 8.32
N ARG A 28 -4.40 -0.06 7.97
CA ARG A 28 -4.76 0.26 6.59
C ARG A 28 -3.53 0.55 5.73
N GLU A 29 -2.56 1.29 6.26
CA GLU A 29 -1.32 1.57 5.54
C GLU A 29 -0.50 0.28 5.35
N ILE A 30 -0.44 -0.59 6.36
CA ILE A 30 0.17 -1.92 6.25
C ILE A 30 -0.54 -2.76 5.17
N LEU A 31 -1.87 -2.73 5.09
CA LEU A 31 -2.61 -3.41 4.03
C LEU A 31 -2.21 -2.88 2.65
N GLN A 32 -2.06 -1.56 2.49
CA GLN A 32 -1.58 -0.96 1.24
C GLN A 32 -0.16 -1.43 0.89
N GLU A 33 0.77 -1.47 1.84
CA GLU A 33 2.12 -2.02 1.63
C GLU A 33 2.08 -3.49 1.18
N ILE A 34 1.19 -4.30 1.76
CA ILE A 34 1.01 -5.72 1.38
C ILE A 34 0.42 -5.84 -0.02
N VAL A 35 -0.57 -5.02 -0.39
CA VAL A 35 -1.14 -4.99 -1.75
C VAL A 35 -0.05 -4.63 -2.76
N LEU A 36 0.74 -3.59 -2.50
CA LEU A 36 1.86 -3.18 -3.35
C LEU A 36 2.90 -4.29 -3.50
N LEU A 37 3.22 -5.02 -2.42
CA LEU A 37 4.09 -6.19 -2.48
C LEU A 37 3.50 -7.31 -3.36
N GLY A 38 2.19 -7.55 -3.28
CA GLY A 38 1.47 -8.51 -4.12
C GLY A 38 1.55 -8.14 -5.60
N LEU A 39 1.26 -6.89 -5.93
CA LEU A 39 1.35 -6.34 -7.29
C LEU A 39 2.77 -6.47 -7.85
N TYR A 40 3.79 -6.15 -7.04
CA TYR A 40 5.19 -6.33 -7.42
C TYR A 40 5.52 -7.79 -7.75
N ARG A 41 5.10 -8.72 -6.89
CA ARG A 41 5.34 -10.16 -7.12
C ARG A 41 4.61 -10.70 -8.36
N ALA A 42 3.47 -10.11 -8.72
CA ALA A 42 2.72 -10.45 -9.93
C ALA A 42 3.31 -9.82 -11.21
N GLY A 43 4.33 -8.97 -11.11
CA GLY A 43 4.92 -8.29 -12.26
C GLY A 43 4.14 -7.08 -12.78
N PHE A 44 3.14 -6.60 -12.02
CA PHE A 44 2.29 -5.47 -12.42
C PHE A 44 3.09 -4.19 -12.71
N PHE A 45 4.17 -3.95 -11.96
CA PHE A 45 5.03 -2.79 -12.16
C PHE A 45 5.91 -2.83 -13.42
N ASN A 46 5.84 -3.92 -14.21
CA ASN A 46 6.42 -3.94 -15.56
C ASN A 46 5.56 -3.13 -16.55
N GLU A 47 4.27 -2.96 -16.26
CA GLU A 47 3.30 -2.31 -17.14
C GLU A 47 2.82 -0.96 -16.59
N ALA A 48 2.82 -0.78 -15.26
CA ALA A 48 2.26 0.38 -14.58
C ALA A 48 3.19 1.01 -13.55
N VAL A 49 3.02 2.31 -13.30
CA VAL A 49 3.74 3.10 -12.29
C VAL A 49 2.77 3.53 -11.20
N PHE A 50 3.21 3.33 -9.94
CA PHE A 50 2.50 3.83 -8.76
C PHE A 50 2.77 5.33 -8.55
N TYR A 51 1.71 6.11 -8.36
CA TYR A 51 1.81 7.55 -8.11
C TYR A 51 0.67 8.03 -7.19
N GLY A 52 0.50 9.34 -7.07
CA GLY A 52 -0.61 9.93 -6.31
C GLY A 52 -0.33 10.10 -4.82
N GLY A 53 -1.41 10.33 -4.06
CA GLY A 53 -1.33 10.72 -2.65
C GLY A 53 -0.75 9.64 -1.75
N THR A 54 -1.07 8.37 -2.03
CA THR A 54 -0.60 7.24 -1.23
C THR A 54 0.86 6.91 -1.53
N ALA A 55 1.34 7.14 -2.75
CA ALA A 55 2.77 7.08 -3.06
C ALA A 55 3.55 8.15 -2.29
N LEU A 56 3.04 9.38 -2.22
CA LEU A 56 3.62 10.45 -1.40
C LEU A 56 3.60 10.11 0.10
N ARG A 57 2.53 9.47 0.59
CA ARG A 57 2.45 9.01 1.97
C ARG A 57 3.51 7.96 2.29
N ILE A 58 3.52 6.85 1.55
CA ILE A 58 4.36 5.68 1.86
C ILE A 58 5.84 5.95 1.57
N LEU A 59 6.16 6.62 0.45
CA LEU A 59 7.56 6.78 0.00
C LEU A 59 8.22 8.06 0.50
N TYR A 60 7.43 9.11 0.78
CA TYR A 60 7.94 10.44 1.09
C TYR A 60 7.41 11.02 2.41
N GLY A 61 6.58 10.28 3.15
CA GLY A 61 6.12 10.66 4.48
C GLY A 61 5.12 11.82 4.50
N LEU A 62 4.24 11.92 3.49
CA LEU A 62 3.17 12.93 3.48
C LEU A 62 2.35 12.90 4.79
N ASP A 63 2.14 14.06 5.40
CA ASP A 63 1.48 14.21 6.71
C ASP A 63 -0.05 14.20 6.63
N ARG A 64 -0.59 13.18 5.95
CA ARG A 64 -2.01 12.82 5.96
C ARG A 64 -2.20 11.39 5.50
N PHE A 65 -3.25 10.73 5.97
CA PHE A 65 -3.67 9.47 5.38
C PHE A 65 -4.14 9.68 3.92
N SER A 66 -3.95 8.64 3.10
CA SER A 66 -4.41 8.58 1.72
C SER A 66 -4.88 7.15 1.45
N GLU A 67 -6.08 7.00 0.90
CA GLU A 67 -6.74 5.71 0.77
C GLU A 67 -6.46 5.03 -0.57
N ASP A 68 -6.54 5.80 -1.65
CA ASP A 68 -6.53 5.29 -3.02
C ASP A 68 -5.13 4.87 -3.46
N LEU A 69 -5.03 3.81 -4.25
CA LEU A 69 -3.80 3.43 -4.93
C LEU A 69 -3.90 3.82 -6.41
N ASP A 70 -3.21 4.89 -6.79
CA ASP A 70 -3.26 5.42 -8.16
C ASP A 70 -2.14 4.80 -9.02
N PHE A 71 -2.51 4.30 -10.19
CA PHE A 71 -1.57 3.74 -11.16
C PHE A 71 -1.80 4.28 -12.57
N SER A 72 -0.71 4.50 -13.29
CA SER A 72 -0.73 4.87 -14.71
C SER A 72 0.10 3.85 -15.47
N LEU A 73 -0.31 3.49 -16.68
CA LEU A 73 0.53 2.65 -17.55
C LEU A 73 1.80 3.40 -17.96
N ILE A 74 2.91 2.68 -18.10
CA ILE A 74 4.19 3.22 -18.57
C ILE A 74 4.03 3.72 -20.01
N GLU A 75 3.34 2.93 -20.84
CA GLU A 75 2.96 3.28 -22.21
C GLU A 75 1.45 3.08 -22.41
N PRO A 76 0.77 3.88 -23.24
CA PRO A 76 -0.63 3.67 -23.54
C PRO A 76 -0.86 2.31 -24.20
N ASN A 77 -1.58 1.42 -23.51
CA ASN A 77 -1.95 0.11 -24.03
C ASN A 77 -3.47 -0.09 -23.91
N LYS A 78 -4.16 -0.14 -25.06
CA LYS A 78 -5.62 -0.33 -25.12
C LYS A 78 -6.07 -1.75 -24.80
N GLU A 79 -5.16 -2.71 -24.96
CA GLU A 79 -5.39 -4.12 -24.68
C GLU A 79 -4.96 -4.49 -23.25
N PHE A 80 -4.52 -3.51 -22.44
CA PHE A 80 -4.18 -3.76 -21.06
C PHE A 80 -5.42 -4.21 -20.28
N ASP A 81 -5.30 -5.36 -19.64
CA ASP A 81 -6.31 -5.89 -18.73
C ASP A 81 -5.64 -6.30 -17.41
N LEU A 82 -6.23 -5.83 -16.30
CA LEU A 82 -5.81 -6.22 -14.96
C LEU A 82 -6.40 -7.58 -14.56
N GLY A 83 -7.37 -8.08 -15.33
CA GLY A 83 -8.07 -9.34 -15.12
C GLY A 83 -7.11 -10.48 -14.78
N VAL A 84 -7.14 -10.86 -13.50
CA VAL A 84 -6.50 -12.07 -12.95
C VAL A 84 -7.11 -13.31 -13.58
#